data_AF-A0A4Q3CBM7-F1
#
_entry.id   AF-A0A4Q3CBM7-F1
#
_cell.length_a   1.000
_cell.length_b   1.000
_cell.length_c   1.000
_cell.angle_alpha   90.00
_cell.angle_beta   90.00
_cell.angle_gamma   90.00
#
_symmetry.space_group_name_H-M   'P 1'
#
loop_
_entity.id
_entity.type
_entity.pdbx_description
1 polymer ?
#
loop_
_entity_poly.entity_id
_entity_poly.type
_entity_poly.pdbx_seq_one_letter_code
_entity_poly.pdbx_strand_id
1 'polypeptide(L)'
;MSVRPWRDIARRPSRQIMLGNVPVGGDAPVTVQTMTNTPTSDARATIDQIRRCEDAGVDIIRVSCPDVESTAALGQIVRAARVPIVADIHFHYKRALEAADAGAACLRINPGNIGSAERVNEVVNAAKANGCAIRIGVNAGSLEKDLLEKYGEPCPE
;
A
#
# COMPACT_ATOMS: atom_id res chain seq x y z
N MET A 1 7.16 37.12 4.49
CA MET A 1 6.58 36.08 5.38
C MET A 1 5.17 36.52 5.73
N SER A 2 4.15 35.70 5.50
CA SER A 2 2.79 36.10 5.86
C SER A 2 2.62 36.15 7.37
N VAL A 3 1.66 36.95 7.83
CA VAL A 3 1.33 37.18 9.25
C VAL A 3 0.79 35.90 9.93
N ARG A 4 0.56 34.81 9.15
CA ARG A 4 -0.01 33.55 9.62
C ARG A 4 0.70 32.37 8.92
N PRO A 5 1.82 31.86 9.47
CA PRO A 5 2.65 30.83 8.84
C PRO A 5 1.88 29.57 8.39
N TRP A 6 0.77 29.24 9.05
CA TRP A 6 -0.10 28.11 8.73
C TRP A 6 -0.99 28.31 7.48
N ARG A 7 -1.07 29.53 6.94
CA ARG A 7 -1.78 29.82 5.67
C ARG A 7 -0.92 29.54 4.45
N ASP A 8 0.40 29.56 4.62
CA ASP A 8 1.35 29.28 3.56
C ASP A 8 1.67 27.78 3.59
N ILE A 9 1.00 27.00 2.74
CA ILE A 9 1.27 25.55 2.64
C ILE A 9 2.53 25.35 1.81
N ALA A 10 3.67 25.25 2.47
CA ALA A 10 4.92 24.85 1.85
C ALA A 10 4.94 23.31 1.69
N ARG A 11 4.74 22.84 0.45
CA ARG A 11 4.79 21.41 0.15
C ARG A 11 6.21 20.88 0.32
N ARG A 12 6.37 19.77 1.05
CA ARG A 12 7.67 19.08 1.18
C ARG A 12 8.16 18.58 -0.19
N PRO A 13 9.39 18.94 -0.61
CA PRO A 13 10.02 18.34 -1.78
C PRO A 13 10.18 16.83 -1.62
N SER A 14 9.76 16.07 -2.62
CA SER A 14 9.80 14.61 -2.59
C SER A 14 10.06 14.05 -3.98
N ARG A 15 10.65 12.84 -4.05
CA ARG A 15 10.77 12.10 -5.30
C ARG A 15 9.37 11.71 -5.80
N GLN A 16 9.09 11.94 -7.08
CA GLN A 16 7.89 11.43 -7.71
C GLN A 16 8.06 9.94 -8.07
N ILE A 17 7.04 9.14 -7.78
CA ILE A 17 6.93 7.73 -8.18
C ILE A 17 5.61 7.53 -8.93
N MET A 18 5.50 6.42 -9.66
CA MET A 18 4.26 6.00 -10.32
C MET A 18 3.68 4.80 -9.58
N LEU A 19 2.39 4.88 -9.23
CA LEU A 19 1.59 3.73 -8.82
C LEU A 19 0.68 3.41 -10.00
N GLY A 20 1.05 2.40 -10.80
CA GLY A 20 0.42 2.21 -12.10
C GLY A 20 0.55 3.46 -12.96
N ASN A 21 -0.57 4.08 -13.31
CA ASN A 21 -0.62 5.35 -14.06
C ASN A 21 -0.78 6.60 -13.18
N VAL A 22 -0.83 6.47 -11.85
CA VAL A 22 -1.04 7.60 -10.92
C VAL A 22 0.29 8.11 -10.36
N PRO A 23 0.67 9.38 -10.57
CA PRO A 23 1.88 9.95 -9.99
C PRO A 23 1.69 10.30 -8.50
N VAL A 24 2.68 10.00 -7.67
CA VAL A 24 2.69 10.32 -6.23
C VAL A 24 4.01 10.97 -5.85
N GLY A 25 3.93 12.10 -5.12
CA GLY A 25 5.09 12.91 -4.75
C GLY A 25 5.49 13.91 -5.83
N GLY A 26 6.63 14.59 -5.65
CA GLY A 26 7.05 15.68 -6.53
C GLY A 26 6.03 16.81 -6.57
N ASP A 27 5.66 17.23 -7.78
CA ASP A 27 4.68 18.29 -8.04
C ASP A 27 3.27 17.76 -8.33
N ALA A 28 3.08 16.44 -8.43
CA ALA A 28 1.76 15.82 -8.65
C ALA A 28 0.75 16.17 -7.53
N PRO A 29 -0.56 16.32 -7.76
CA PRO A 29 -1.53 16.57 -6.70
C PRO A 29 -1.47 15.54 -5.54
N VAL A 30 -1.94 15.91 -4.34
CA VAL A 30 -2.07 14.95 -3.24
C VAL A 30 -3.17 13.96 -3.60
N THR A 31 -2.81 12.68 -3.75
CA THR A 31 -3.75 11.63 -4.13
C THR A 31 -4.68 11.24 -2.98
N VAL A 32 -5.94 10.98 -3.32
CA VAL A 32 -6.95 10.43 -2.41
C VAL A 32 -6.88 8.91 -2.50
N GLN A 33 -6.59 8.27 -1.36
CA GLN A 33 -6.55 6.82 -1.24
C GLN A 33 -7.60 6.33 -0.24
N THR A 34 -8.28 5.22 -0.55
CA THR A 34 -9.17 4.51 0.38
C THR A 34 -8.81 3.03 0.51
N MET A 35 -9.54 2.30 1.35
CA MET A 35 -9.42 0.85 1.51
C MET A 35 -10.79 0.20 1.47
N THR A 36 -10.90 -0.91 0.75
CA THR A 36 -12.08 -1.78 0.76
C THR A 36 -12.26 -2.45 2.13
N ASN A 37 -13.49 -2.86 2.45
CA ASN A 37 -13.81 -3.57 3.68
C ASN A 37 -14.59 -4.87 3.44
N THR A 38 -14.75 -5.28 2.18
CA THR A 38 -15.28 -6.59 1.80
C THR A 38 -14.19 -7.67 1.97
N PRO A 39 -14.58 -8.94 2.19
CA PRO A 39 -13.65 -10.06 2.07
C PRO A 39 -13.11 -10.11 0.64
N THR A 40 -11.79 -10.01 0.47
CA THR A 40 -11.14 -9.97 -0.85
C THR A 40 -11.40 -11.22 -1.68
N SER A 41 -11.54 -12.38 -1.02
CA SER A 41 -11.91 -13.64 -1.66
C SER A 41 -13.27 -13.58 -2.36
N ASP A 42 -14.18 -12.68 -1.94
CA ASP A 42 -15.36 -12.30 -2.70
C ASP A 42 -14.99 -11.20 -3.71
N ALA A 43 -14.45 -11.64 -4.85
CA ALA A 43 -14.03 -10.75 -5.92
C ALA A 43 -15.18 -9.86 -6.41
N ARG A 44 -16.41 -10.37 -6.46
CA ARG A 44 -17.56 -9.62 -6.96
C ARG A 44 -17.92 -8.49 -6.00
N ALA A 45 -18.10 -8.78 -4.72
CA ALA A 45 -18.41 -7.75 -3.73
C ALA A 45 -17.30 -6.68 -3.65
N THR A 46 -16.05 -7.10 -3.75
CA THR A 46 -14.88 -6.19 -3.74
C THR A 46 -14.85 -5.30 -4.99
N ILE A 47 -15.11 -5.85 -6.17
CA ILE A 47 -15.21 -5.06 -7.41
C ILE A 47 -16.38 -4.08 -7.33
N ASP A 48 -17.54 -4.50 -6.83
CA ASP A 48 -18.71 -3.63 -6.69
C ASP A 48 -18.43 -2.46 -5.71
N GLN A 49 -17.66 -2.70 -4.65
CA GLN A 49 -17.21 -1.63 -3.77
C GLN A 49 -16.19 -0.71 -4.44
N ILE A 50 -15.22 -1.27 -5.17
CA ILE A 50 -14.24 -0.51 -5.95
C ILE A 50 -14.94 0.46 -6.90
N ARG A 51 -15.98 0.02 -7.61
CA ARG A 51 -16.77 0.89 -8.51
C ARG A 51 -17.36 2.09 -7.79
N ARG A 52 -17.96 1.89 -6.62
CA ARG A 52 -18.51 3.01 -5.83
C ARG A 52 -17.41 3.98 -5.37
N CYS A 53 -16.23 3.49 -5.06
CA CYS A 53 -15.09 4.34 -4.70
C CYS A 53 -14.53 5.11 -5.92
N GLU A 54 -14.47 4.46 -7.10
CA GLU A 54 -14.09 5.10 -8.36
C GLU A 54 -15.08 6.22 -8.73
N ASP A 55 -16.40 5.96 -8.61
CA ASP A 55 -17.44 6.95 -8.87
C ASP A 55 -17.37 8.15 -7.90
N ALA A 56 -16.84 7.93 -6.69
CA ALA A 56 -16.58 8.98 -5.70
C ALA A 56 -15.28 9.77 -5.97
N GLY A 57 -14.47 9.38 -6.97
CA GLY A 57 -13.25 10.09 -7.36
C GLY A 57 -12.00 9.70 -6.59
N VAL A 58 -11.90 8.45 -6.09
CA VAL A 58 -10.65 7.95 -5.49
C VAL A 58 -9.55 7.80 -6.54
N ASP A 59 -8.30 8.11 -6.18
CA ASP A 59 -7.16 7.91 -7.07
C ASP A 59 -6.56 6.50 -6.95
N ILE A 60 -6.56 5.94 -5.73
CA ILE A 60 -5.89 4.68 -5.39
C ILE A 60 -6.75 3.88 -4.41
N ILE A 61 -6.88 2.58 -4.61
CA ILE A 61 -7.63 1.71 -3.70
C ILE A 61 -6.73 0.66 -3.08
N ARG A 62 -6.83 0.48 -1.77
CA ARG A 62 -6.18 -0.62 -1.04
C ARG A 62 -7.13 -1.78 -0.82
N VAL A 63 -6.61 -3.00 -0.95
CA VAL A 63 -7.34 -4.26 -0.75
C VAL A 63 -6.52 -5.16 0.16
N SER A 64 -7.17 -5.78 1.16
CA SER A 64 -6.48 -6.67 2.10
C SER A 64 -6.14 -8.02 1.44
N CYS A 65 -4.97 -8.58 1.72
CA CYS A 65 -4.59 -9.90 1.21
C CYS A 65 -4.06 -10.79 2.34
N PRO A 66 -4.92 -11.20 3.29
CA PRO A 66 -4.51 -11.98 4.46
C PRO A 66 -4.16 -13.43 4.15
N ASP A 67 -4.78 -14.04 3.15
CA ASP A 67 -4.75 -15.48 2.85
C ASP A 67 -4.61 -15.80 1.35
N VAL A 68 -4.67 -17.08 1.00
CA VAL A 68 -4.49 -17.58 -0.37
C VAL A 68 -5.67 -17.24 -1.26
N GLU A 69 -6.86 -17.36 -0.71
CA GLU A 69 -8.11 -17.06 -1.37
C GLU A 69 -8.18 -15.58 -1.77
N SER A 70 -7.66 -14.70 -0.92
CA SER A 70 -7.57 -13.26 -1.21
C SER A 70 -6.62 -12.94 -2.37
N THR A 71 -5.41 -13.52 -2.40
CA THR A 71 -4.47 -13.27 -3.50
C THR A 71 -4.90 -13.96 -4.79
N ALA A 72 -5.57 -15.11 -4.71
CA ALA A 72 -6.16 -15.78 -5.87
C ALA A 72 -7.25 -14.93 -6.54
N ALA A 73 -8.07 -14.21 -5.76
CA ALA A 73 -9.07 -13.28 -6.27
C ALA A 73 -8.47 -11.97 -6.82
N LEU A 74 -7.27 -11.59 -6.36
CA LEU A 74 -6.69 -10.27 -6.63
C LEU A 74 -6.48 -10.01 -8.12
N GLY A 75 -6.06 -11.00 -8.91
CA GLY A 75 -5.86 -10.82 -10.35
C GLY A 75 -7.14 -10.49 -11.13
N GLN A 76 -8.30 -10.94 -10.65
CA GLN A 76 -9.60 -10.52 -11.20
C GLN A 76 -9.92 -9.08 -10.79
N ILE A 77 -9.67 -8.72 -9.52
CA ILE A 77 -9.92 -7.40 -8.96
C ILE A 77 -9.07 -6.34 -9.67
N VAL A 78 -7.77 -6.58 -9.82
CA VAL A 78 -6.82 -5.69 -10.52
C VAL A 78 -7.25 -5.44 -11.96
N ARG A 79 -7.62 -6.49 -12.70
CA ARG A 79 -8.08 -6.34 -14.09
C ARG A 79 -9.38 -5.57 -14.22
N ALA A 80 -10.25 -5.66 -13.21
CA ALA A 80 -11.50 -4.93 -13.19
C ALA A 80 -11.30 -3.46 -12.80
N ALA A 81 -10.41 -3.14 -11.85
CA ALA A 81 -10.22 -1.78 -11.36
C ALA A 81 -9.73 -0.82 -12.47
N ARG A 82 -10.27 0.40 -12.47
CA ARG A 82 -9.83 1.53 -13.31
C ARG A 82 -8.72 2.33 -12.64
N VAL A 83 -8.59 2.20 -11.32
CA VAL A 83 -7.57 2.85 -10.49
C VAL A 83 -6.56 1.82 -9.97
N PRO A 84 -5.31 2.23 -9.68
CA PRO A 84 -4.29 1.34 -9.14
C PRO A 84 -4.71 0.66 -7.82
N ILE A 85 -4.46 -0.64 -7.74
CA ILE A 85 -4.71 -1.44 -6.54
C ILE A 85 -3.43 -1.58 -5.72
N VAL A 86 -3.52 -1.26 -4.42
CA VAL A 86 -2.51 -1.53 -3.41
C VAL A 86 -2.88 -2.81 -2.67
N ALA A 87 -2.02 -3.83 -2.70
CA ALA A 87 -2.19 -5.04 -1.90
C ALA A 87 -1.66 -4.81 -0.49
N ASP A 88 -2.50 -5.00 0.52
CA ASP A 88 -2.13 -4.83 1.94
C ASP A 88 -1.71 -6.17 2.54
N ILE A 89 -0.42 -6.32 2.77
CA ILE A 89 0.20 -7.56 3.25
C ILE A 89 0.71 -7.35 4.67
N HIS A 90 0.15 -8.12 5.61
CA HIS A 90 0.48 -7.96 7.02
C HIS A 90 1.67 -8.81 7.47
N PHE A 91 1.74 -10.09 7.06
CA PHE A 91 2.71 -11.04 7.63
C PHE A 91 3.39 -11.92 6.57
N HIS A 92 2.61 -12.58 5.73
CA HIS A 92 3.14 -13.69 4.95
C HIS A 92 3.72 -13.23 3.60
N TYR A 93 5.05 -13.24 3.46
CA TYR A 93 5.78 -12.77 2.27
C TYR A 93 5.28 -13.37 0.94
N LYS A 94 4.92 -14.67 0.92
CA LYS A 94 4.30 -15.30 -0.27
C LYS A 94 3.06 -14.56 -0.79
N ARG A 95 2.23 -13.97 0.09
CA ARG A 95 1.08 -13.16 -0.36
C ARG A 95 1.54 -11.93 -1.14
N ALA A 96 2.68 -11.35 -0.76
CA ALA A 96 3.27 -10.20 -1.45
C ALA A 96 3.81 -10.58 -2.83
N LEU A 97 4.44 -11.77 -2.96
CA LEU A 97 4.91 -12.29 -4.25
C LEU A 97 3.72 -12.51 -5.19
N GLU A 98 2.70 -13.24 -4.72
CA GLU A 98 1.50 -13.52 -5.50
C GLU A 98 0.72 -12.27 -5.86
N ALA A 99 0.68 -11.27 -4.96
CA ALA A 99 0.02 -10.01 -5.25
C ALA A 99 0.76 -9.19 -6.32
N ALA A 100 2.09 -9.22 -6.31
CA ALA A 100 2.89 -8.60 -7.37
C ALA A 100 2.61 -9.26 -8.72
N ASP A 101 2.62 -10.59 -8.77
CA ASP A 101 2.36 -11.37 -10.00
C ASP A 101 0.91 -11.22 -10.49
N ALA A 102 -0.03 -10.99 -9.58
CA ALA A 102 -1.43 -10.67 -9.89
C ALA A 102 -1.62 -9.25 -10.46
N GLY A 103 -0.57 -8.44 -10.52
CA GLY A 103 -0.58 -7.09 -11.12
C GLY A 103 -0.93 -5.97 -10.14
N ALA A 104 -0.76 -6.16 -8.83
CA ALA A 104 -0.89 -5.05 -7.89
C ALA A 104 0.06 -3.91 -8.28
N ALA A 105 -0.40 -2.67 -8.20
CA ALA A 105 0.41 -1.50 -8.53
C ALA A 105 1.38 -1.12 -7.38
N CYS A 106 1.03 -1.53 -6.16
CA CYS A 106 1.85 -1.30 -4.98
C CYS A 106 1.63 -2.41 -3.93
N LEU A 107 2.71 -2.84 -3.29
CA LEU A 107 2.66 -3.67 -2.09
C LEU A 107 2.79 -2.78 -0.86
N ARG A 108 1.79 -2.79 0.02
CA ARG A 108 1.96 -2.27 1.38
C ARG A 108 2.46 -3.41 2.25
N ILE A 109 3.67 -3.28 2.76
CA ILE A 109 4.27 -4.22 3.70
C ILE A 109 4.71 -3.50 4.98
N ASN A 110 4.85 -4.26 6.07
CA ASN A 110 5.69 -3.88 7.21
C ASN A 110 6.86 -4.88 7.31
N PRO A 111 8.11 -4.47 6.99
CA PRO A 111 9.27 -5.35 7.06
C PRO A 111 9.40 -6.11 8.40
N GLY A 112 9.12 -5.45 9.54
CA GLY A 112 9.16 -6.07 10.87
C GLY A 112 8.23 -7.28 11.02
N ASN A 113 7.16 -7.35 10.23
CA ASN A 113 6.20 -8.47 10.25
C ASN A 113 6.49 -9.55 9.18
N ILE A 114 7.29 -9.23 8.14
CA ILE A 114 7.60 -10.16 7.04
C ILE A 114 8.59 -11.25 7.48
N GLY A 115 9.42 -10.94 8.49
CA GLY A 115 10.38 -11.86 9.08
C GLY A 115 11.81 -11.56 8.60
N SER A 116 12.49 -12.55 8.01
CA SER A 116 13.91 -12.44 7.69
C SER A 116 14.21 -11.46 6.55
N ALA A 117 15.43 -10.90 6.55
CA ALA A 117 15.92 -10.03 5.47
C ALA A 117 15.89 -10.71 4.09
N GLU A 118 16.10 -12.04 4.06
CA GLU A 118 15.96 -12.86 2.85
C GLU A 118 14.55 -12.77 2.25
N ARG A 119 13.51 -12.97 3.08
CA ARG A 119 12.12 -12.85 2.65
C ARG A 119 11.77 -11.43 2.19
N VAL A 120 12.30 -10.42 2.87
CA VAL A 120 12.12 -9.02 2.45
C VAL A 120 12.77 -8.80 1.07
N ASN A 121 13.97 -9.33 0.84
CA ASN A 121 14.64 -9.24 -0.45
C ASN A 121 13.87 -9.96 -1.57
N GLU A 122 13.26 -11.12 -1.30
CA GLU A 122 12.37 -11.79 -2.25
C GLU A 122 11.19 -10.87 -2.66
N VAL A 123 10.55 -10.22 -1.69
CA VAL A 123 9.45 -9.28 -1.95
C VAL A 123 9.91 -8.07 -2.76
N VAL A 124 11.08 -7.50 -2.44
CA VAL A 124 11.66 -6.38 -3.20
C VAL A 124 11.96 -6.78 -4.64
N ASN A 125 12.52 -7.97 -4.85
CA ASN A 125 12.83 -8.48 -6.18
C ASN A 125 11.56 -8.73 -7.01
N ALA A 126 10.53 -9.33 -6.42
CA ALA A 126 9.25 -9.56 -7.10
C ALA A 126 8.54 -8.25 -7.43
N ALA A 127 8.55 -7.26 -6.53
CA ALA A 127 8.01 -5.94 -6.81
C ALA A 127 8.74 -5.27 -7.97
N LYS A 128 10.07 -5.31 -7.97
CA LYS A 128 10.90 -4.76 -9.05
C LYS A 128 10.63 -5.44 -10.40
N ALA A 129 10.51 -6.77 -10.41
CA ALA A 129 10.23 -7.54 -11.62
C ALA A 129 8.86 -7.21 -12.24
N ASN A 130 7.87 -6.91 -11.40
CA ASN A 130 6.51 -6.57 -11.81
C ASN A 130 6.26 -5.06 -11.99
N GLY A 131 7.28 -4.21 -11.82
CA GLY A 131 7.10 -2.75 -11.84
C GLY A 131 6.18 -2.22 -10.72
N CYS A 132 6.05 -2.98 -9.64
CA CYS A 132 5.19 -2.70 -8.50
C CYS A 132 5.93 -1.81 -7.48
N ALA A 133 5.28 -0.75 -7.01
CA ALA A 133 5.82 0.08 -5.95
C ALA A 133 5.78 -0.66 -4.59
N ILE A 134 6.58 -0.21 -3.62
CA ILE A 134 6.50 -0.69 -2.24
C ILE A 134 6.21 0.49 -1.31
N ARG A 135 5.18 0.33 -0.48
CA ARG A 135 4.88 1.21 0.65
C ARG A 135 5.25 0.52 1.97
N ILE A 136 6.28 1.03 2.63
CA ILE A 136 6.63 0.64 3.99
C ILE A 136 5.68 1.36 4.95
N GLY A 137 4.88 0.60 5.70
CA GLY A 137 3.96 1.16 6.68
C GLY A 137 4.21 0.62 8.08
N VAL A 138 5.05 1.31 8.83
CA VAL A 138 5.27 1.06 10.27
C VAL A 138 4.17 1.74 11.07
N ASN A 139 3.69 1.10 12.13
CA ASN A 139 2.72 1.65 13.06
C ASN A 139 3.07 1.22 14.49
N ALA A 140 2.58 1.96 15.48
CA ALA A 140 2.87 1.72 16.90
C ALA A 140 2.54 0.28 17.36
N GLY A 141 1.51 -0.36 16.78
CA GLY A 141 1.10 -1.71 17.12
C GLY A 141 1.99 -2.82 16.52
N SER A 142 2.96 -2.47 15.69
CA SER A 142 3.85 -3.41 15.02
C SER A 142 5.30 -2.93 15.00
N LEU A 143 5.72 -2.21 16.05
CA LEU A 143 7.11 -1.84 16.27
C LEU A 143 7.91 -3.07 16.70
N GLU A 144 9.15 -3.14 16.23
CA GLU A 144 10.10 -4.16 16.64
C GLU A 144 10.46 -4.02 18.13
N LYS A 145 10.73 -5.15 18.81
CA LYS A 145 10.95 -5.18 20.26
C LYS A 145 12.16 -4.36 20.69
N ASP A 146 13.23 -4.37 19.90
CA ASP A 146 14.44 -3.61 20.16
C ASP A 146 14.18 -2.09 20.12
N LEU A 147 13.30 -1.63 19.22
CA LEU A 147 12.85 -0.23 19.21
C LEU A 147 12.00 0.11 20.43
N LEU A 148 11.05 -0.75 20.80
CA LEU A 148 10.25 -0.56 22.01
C LEU A 148 11.11 -0.56 23.28
N GLU A 149 12.12 -1.43 23.37
CA GLU A 149 13.06 -1.47 24.49
C GLU A 149 13.96 -0.22 24.53
N LYS A 150 14.38 0.27 23.36
CA LYS A 150 15.23 1.47 23.25
C LYS A 150 14.48 2.75 23.67
N TYR A 151 13.22 2.90 23.27
CA TYR A 151 12.46 4.13 23.46
C TYR A 151 11.43 4.05 24.60
N GLY A 152 11.15 2.86 25.14
CA GLY A 152 10.23 2.62 26.27
C GLY A 152 8.75 2.63 25.89
N GLU A 153 8.35 3.50 24.96
CA GLU A 153 6.99 3.58 24.42
C GLU A 153 7.00 3.92 22.92
N PRO A 154 5.91 3.68 22.18
CA PRO A 154 5.77 4.15 20.81
C PRO A 154 5.79 5.70 20.74
N CYS A 155 6.92 6.26 20.31
CA CYS A 155 7.09 7.70 20.09
C CYS A 155 7.44 8.01 18.62
N PRO A 156 7.46 9.29 18.21
CA PRO A 156 7.84 9.68 16.85
C PRO A 156 9.31 9.40 16.46
N GLU A 157 10.23 9.35 17.42
CA GLU A 157 11.67 9.07 17.27
C GLU A 157 12.03 7.59 17.11
#